data_AF-A0A935EY18-F1
#
_entry.id   AF-A0A935EY18-F1
#
_cell.length_a   1.000
_cell.length_b   1.000
_cell.length_c   1.000
_cell.angle_alpha   90.00
_cell.angle_beta   90.00
_cell.angle_gamma   90.00
#
_symmetry.space_group_name_H-M   'P 1'
#
loop_
_entity.id
_entity.type
_entity.pdbx_description
1 polymer ?
#
loop_
_entity_poly.entity_id
_entity_poly.type
_entity_poly.pdbx_seq_one_letter_code
_entity_poly.pdbx_strand_id
1 'polypeptide(L)'
;MKVDGSFTINSAGNDDTVKGTLLFSLNEETRLKIAGRKQGGSQSVPANITRSDVIGHFVKGTSCPTIRLAIEPLDLKTGGIEGRTGRLIFEFHETRDQMAELFCVWTRQINARKSRRGVVAAINKLMLGSQQ
;
A
#
# COMPACT_ATOMS: atom_id res chain seq x y z
N MET A 1 -15.53 10.45 -0.20
CA MET A 1 -15.52 9.39 -1.24
C MET A 1 -14.73 8.24 -0.66
N LYS A 2 -15.40 7.13 -0.36
CA LYS A 2 -14.74 5.90 0.11
C LYS A 2 -14.38 5.10 -1.13
N VAL A 3 -13.12 4.74 -1.26
CA VAL A 3 -12.59 3.92 -2.36
C VAL A 3 -11.96 2.71 -1.70
N ASP A 4 -12.36 1.53 -2.18
CA ASP A 4 -11.71 0.30 -1.76
C ASP A 4 -10.38 0.20 -2.51
N GLY A 5 -9.33 -0.16 -1.79
CA GLY A 5 -8.01 -0.27 -2.37
C GLY A 5 -7.18 -1.32 -1.68
N SER A 6 -6.26 -1.91 -2.44
CA SER A 6 -5.30 -2.89 -1.95
C SER A 6 -3.88 -2.40 -2.20
N PHE A 7 -3.00 -2.67 -1.25
CA PHE A 7 -1.58 -2.43 -1.38
C PHE A 7 -0.84 -3.76 -1.34
N THR A 8 -0.33 -4.18 -2.50
CA THR A 8 0.48 -5.39 -2.62
C THR A 8 1.93 -5.00 -2.41
N ILE A 9 2.58 -5.61 -1.42
CA ILE A 9 4.00 -5.36 -1.15
C ILE A 9 4.82 -6.23 -2.10
N ASN A 10 5.78 -5.62 -2.79
CA ASN A 10 6.66 -6.26 -3.77
C ASN A 10 8.08 -6.44 -3.20
N SER A 11 8.54 -5.52 -2.34
CA SER A 11 9.83 -5.63 -1.68
C SER A 11 9.88 -4.89 -0.34
N ALA A 12 10.79 -5.34 0.52
CA ALA A 12 11.16 -4.70 1.78
C ALA A 12 12.54 -4.04 1.67
N GLY A 13 12.64 -2.79 2.11
CA GLY A 13 13.86 -1.97 2.13
C GLY A 13 14.58 -2.01 3.47
N ASN A 14 15.91 -1.81 3.45
CA ASN A 14 16.71 -1.73 4.69
C ASN A 14 16.54 -0.40 5.45
N ASP A 15 15.79 0.54 4.88
CA ASP A 15 15.50 1.89 5.36
C ASP A 15 14.12 2.03 6.01
N ASP A 16 13.53 0.91 6.47
CA ASP A 16 12.18 0.86 7.06
C ASP A 16 11.05 1.21 6.09
N THR A 17 11.29 0.95 4.80
CA THR A 17 10.29 1.12 3.76
C THR A 17 9.85 -0.21 3.17
N VAL A 18 8.64 -0.23 2.64
CA VAL A 18 8.15 -1.28 1.75
C VAL A 18 7.80 -0.65 0.41
N LYS A 19 8.14 -1.32 -0.68
CA LYS A 19 7.78 -0.90 -2.02
C LYS A 19 6.71 -1.85 -2.54
N GLY A 20 5.69 -1.29 -3.20
CA GLY A 20 4.54 -2.07 -3.62
C GLY A 20 3.76 -1.48 -4.77
N THR A 21 2.67 -2.17 -5.08
CA THR A 21 1.67 -1.74 -6.05
C THR A 21 0.38 -1.42 -5.33
N LEU A 22 -0.13 -0.22 -5.56
CA LEU A 22 -1.40 0.26 -5.02
C LEU A 22 -2.47 0.16 -6.11
N LEU A 23 -3.59 -0.46 -5.76
CA LEU A 23 -4.77 -0.57 -6.61
C LEU A 23 -5.93 0.15 -5.92
N PHE A 24 -6.59 1.06 -6.65
CA PHE A 24 -7.85 1.65 -6.22
C PHE A 24 -8.98 1.19 -7.14
N SER A 25 -10.05 0.67 -6.55
CA SER A 25 -11.26 0.32 -7.24
C SER A 25 -12.27 1.46 -7.12
N LEU A 26 -12.66 2.03 -8.26
CA LEU A 26 -13.70 3.04 -8.33
C LEU A 26 -15.05 2.36 -8.56
N ASN A 27 -15.97 2.49 -7.62
CA ASN A 27 -17.34 2.05 -7.82
C ASN A 27 -18.04 2.88 -8.91
N GLU A 28 -19.13 2.35 -9.47
CA GLU A 28 -19.86 2.99 -10.57
C GLU A 28 -20.35 4.40 -10.21
N GLU A 29 -20.87 4.59 -8.99
CA GLU A 29 -21.29 5.90 -8.49
C GLU A 29 -20.15 6.94 -8.53
N THR A 30 -18.95 6.54 -8.11
CA THR A 30 -17.76 7.39 -8.15
C THR A 30 -17.34 7.69 -9.58
N ARG A 31 -17.38 6.67 -10.46
CA ARG A 31 -17.06 6.85 -11.88
C ARG A 31 -18.04 7.81 -12.54
N LEU A 32 -19.34 7.70 -12.25
CA LEU A 32 -20.38 8.61 -12.75
C LEU A 32 -20.21 10.03 -12.21
N LYS A 33 -19.80 10.21 -10.94
CA LYS A 33 -19.50 11.54 -10.38
C LYS A 33 -18.29 12.19 -11.03
N ILE A 34 -17.25 11.41 -11.34
CA ILE A 34 -16.06 11.90 -12.04
C ILE A 34 -16.40 12.20 -13.51
N ALA A 35 -17.19 11.33 -14.13
CA ALA A 35 -17.66 11.50 -15.50
C ALA A 35 -18.58 12.71 -15.60
N GLY A 36 -19.56 12.93 -14.72
CA GLY A 36 -20.46 14.10 -14.78
C GLY A 36 -19.74 15.45 -14.59
N ARG A 37 -18.52 15.45 -14.03
CA ARG A 37 -17.67 16.65 -13.94
C ARG A 37 -16.82 16.88 -15.19
N LYS A 38 -16.60 15.85 -16.01
CA LYS A 38 -15.92 15.96 -17.30
C LYS A 38 -16.97 15.91 -18.39
N GLN A 39 -16.89 16.72 -19.44
CA GLN A 39 -17.87 16.64 -20.53
C GLN A 39 -17.71 15.36 -21.40
N GLY A 40 -17.14 14.28 -20.86
CA GLY A 40 -16.95 12.97 -21.50
C GLY A 40 -17.66 11.88 -20.71
N GLY A 41 -18.39 11.01 -21.41
CA GLY A 41 -19.21 9.95 -20.81
C GLY A 41 -18.44 8.99 -19.89
N SER A 42 -19.19 8.30 -19.02
CA SER A 42 -18.68 7.38 -17.97
C SER A 42 -17.70 6.30 -18.46
N GLN A 43 -17.77 5.94 -19.75
CA GLN A 43 -16.86 4.99 -20.39
C GLN A 43 -15.39 5.46 -20.42
N SER A 44 -15.11 6.75 -20.24
CA SER A 44 -13.74 7.29 -20.19
C SER A 44 -13.04 7.12 -18.84
N VAL A 45 -13.78 6.87 -17.75
CA VAL A 45 -13.25 6.75 -16.39
C VAL A 45 -12.96 5.27 -16.09
N PRO A 46 -11.69 4.86 -15.89
CA PRO A 46 -11.36 3.47 -15.61
C PRO A 46 -11.98 3.00 -14.28
N ALA A 47 -12.34 1.72 -14.21
CA ALA A 47 -12.82 1.12 -12.96
C ALA A 47 -11.71 0.91 -11.93
N ASN A 48 -10.47 0.78 -12.39
CA ASN A 48 -9.31 0.54 -11.53
C ASN A 48 -8.20 1.54 -11.84
N ILE A 49 -7.57 2.07 -10.80
CA ILE A 49 -6.36 2.89 -10.90
C ILE A 49 -5.23 2.12 -10.23
N THR A 50 -4.22 1.76 -11.02
CA THR A 50 -3.02 1.08 -10.52
C THR A 50 -1.85 2.05 -10.45
N ARG A 51 -1.10 2.01 -9.34
CA ARG A 51 0.17 2.72 -9.15
C ARG A 51 1.22 1.75 -8.67
N SER A 52 2.20 1.49 -9.52
CA SER A 52 3.39 0.73 -9.17
C SER A 52 4.42 1.62 -8.47
N ASP A 53 5.41 0.97 -7.88
CA ASP A 53 6.56 1.64 -7.25
C ASP A 53 6.21 2.57 -6.09
N VAL A 54 5.08 2.32 -5.43
CA VAL A 54 4.62 3.09 -4.29
C VAL A 54 5.41 2.69 -3.05
N ILE A 55 5.89 3.70 -2.31
CA ILE A 55 6.65 3.51 -1.08
C ILE A 55 5.73 3.70 0.13
N GLY A 56 5.69 2.68 0.98
CA GLY A 56 5.06 2.71 2.29
C GLY A 56 6.09 2.77 3.40
N HIS A 57 5.79 3.57 4.43
CA HIS A 57 6.62 3.74 5.63
C HIS A 57 5.89 3.21 6.86
N PHE A 58 6.59 2.57 7.79
CA PHE A 58 6.00 2.27 9.08
C PHE A 58 5.64 3.56 9.81
N VAL A 59 4.40 3.63 10.33
CA VAL A 59 4.02 4.72 11.22
C VAL A 59 4.84 4.61 12.50
N LYS A 60 5.43 5.72 12.94
CA LYS A 60 6.26 5.77 14.15
C LYS A 60 5.52 5.16 15.35
N GLY A 61 6.19 4.24 16.04
CA GLY A 61 5.65 3.59 17.24
C GLY A 61 4.60 2.52 16.95
N THR A 62 4.36 2.17 15.69
CA THR A 62 3.50 1.03 15.36
C THR A 62 4.09 -0.27 15.92
N SER A 63 3.22 -1.16 16.37
CA SER A 63 3.58 -2.45 16.96
C SER A 63 2.43 -3.42 16.80
N CYS A 64 2.72 -4.72 16.84
CA CYS A 64 1.67 -5.72 16.92
C CYS A 64 0.83 -5.56 18.20
N PRO A 65 -0.48 -5.87 18.15
CA PRO A 65 -1.16 -6.64 17.09
C PRO A 65 -1.64 -5.81 15.88
N THR A 66 -1.46 -4.49 15.84
CA THR A 66 -1.93 -3.65 14.71
C THR A 66 -0.78 -2.84 14.12
N ILE A 67 -0.32 -3.26 12.93
CA ILE A 67 0.73 -2.56 12.20
C ILE A 67 0.12 -1.55 11.24
N ARG A 68 0.71 -0.35 11.20
CA ARG A 68 0.29 0.76 10.35
C ARG A 68 1.40 1.13 9.36
N LEU A 69 1.05 1.16 8.08
CA LEU A 69 1.89 1.67 6.99
C LEU A 69 1.27 2.95 6.44
N ALA A 70 2.09 3.99 6.29
CA ALA A 70 1.73 5.24 5.68
C ALA A 70 2.29 5.33 4.26
N ILE A 71 1.44 5.73 3.31
CA ILE A 71 1.85 6.10 1.96
C ILE A 71 1.62 7.60 1.82
N GLU A 72 2.66 8.31 1.40
CA GLU A 72 2.60 9.75 1.20
C GLU A 72 1.69 10.12 0.00
N PRO A 73 1.15 11.35 -0.06
CA PRO A 73 0.27 11.80 -1.14
C PRO A 73 0.83 11.49 -2.53
N LEU A 74 0.05 10.74 -3.32
CA LEU A 74 0.41 10.34 -4.68
C LEU A 74 -0.38 11.13 -5.72
N ASP A 75 0.27 11.48 -6.82
CA ASP A 75 -0.42 12.00 -7.99
C ASP A 75 -0.98 10.86 -8.84
N LEU A 76 -2.29 10.91 -9.09
CA LEU A 76 -3.01 9.97 -9.94
C LEU A 76 -3.30 10.65 -11.27
N LYS A 77 -2.67 10.15 -12.34
CA LYS A 77 -2.93 10.50 -13.74
C LYS A 77 -3.29 9.26 -14.55
N THR A 78 -4.57 8.98 -14.76
CA THR A 78 -5.01 7.85 -15.61
C THR A 78 -6.41 8.10 -16.18
N GLY A 79 -6.64 7.72 -17.44
CA GLY A 79 -7.97 7.82 -18.07
C GLY A 79 -8.60 9.21 -17.99
N GLY A 80 -7.78 10.25 -18.18
CA GLY A 80 -8.18 11.65 -18.03
C GLY A 80 -8.46 12.09 -16.59
N ILE A 81 -8.40 11.22 -15.58
CA ILE A 81 -8.46 11.57 -14.16
C ILE A 81 -7.10 12.12 -13.74
N GLU A 82 -7.09 13.39 -13.32
CA GLU A 82 -6.01 13.96 -12.54
C GLU A 82 -6.52 14.21 -11.12
N GLY A 83 -5.73 13.78 -10.15
CA GLY A 83 -6.04 13.99 -8.74
C GLY A 83 -4.83 13.67 -7.88
N ARG A 84 -4.87 14.14 -6.64
CA ARG A 84 -3.85 13.81 -5.65
C ARG A 84 -4.53 13.08 -4.49
N THR A 85 -3.97 11.95 -4.07
CA THR A 85 -4.44 11.28 -2.87
C THR A 85 -4.05 12.10 -1.64
N GLY A 86 -4.84 12.00 -0.57
CA GLY A 86 -4.30 12.32 0.75
C GLY A 86 -3.23 11.31 1.15
N ARG A 87 -2.67 11.50 2.35
CA ARG A 87 -1.87 10.46 3.00
C ARG A 87 -2.76 9.26 3.28
N LEU A 88 -2.32 8.07 2.90
CA LEU A 88 -3.07 6.82 3.08
C LEU A 88 -2.46 6.04 4.24
N ILE A 89 -3.30 5.50 5.11
CA ILE A 89 -2.88 4.63 6.21
C ILE A 89 -3.48 3.25 5.97
N PHE A 90 -2.61 2.26 5.83
CA PHE A 90 -2.97 0.85 5.76
C PHE A 90 -2.75 0.24 7.13
N GLU A 91 -3.80 -0.40 7.64
CA GLU A 91 -3.73 -1.15 8.89
C GLU A 91 -3.84 -2.64 8.56
N PHE A 92 -2.94 -3.44 9.11
CA PHE A 92 -3.08 -4.89 9.09
C PHE A 92 -2.83 -5.46 10.48
N HIS A 93 -3.53 -6.54 10.77
CA HIS A 93 -3.52 -7.17 12.08
C HIS A 93 -2.55 -8.36 12.07
N GLU A 94 -1.92 -8.58 13.22
CA GLU A 94 -1.13 -9.78 13.47
C GLU A 94 -2.01 -11.02 13.26
N THR A 95 -1.48 -11.97 12.50
CA THR A 95 -2.06 -13.29 12.30
C THR A 95 -0.96 -14.32 12.49
N ARG A 96 -1.31 -15.61 12.50
CA ARG A 96 -0.32 -16.71 12.50
C ARG A 96 0.34 -16.93 11.14
N ASP A 97 0.10 -16.03 10.19
CA ASP A 97 0.78 -16.05 8.90
C ASP A 97 2.24 -15.62 9.06
N GLN A 98 3.14 -16.33 8.38
CA GLN A 98 4.57 -16.09 8.46
C GLN A 98 4.95 -14.66 8.06
N MET A 99 4.26 -14.06 7.09
CA MET A 99 4.50 -12.67 6.71
C MET A 99 4.13 -11.74 7.86
N ALA A 100 2.95 -11.91 8.47
CA ALA A 100 2.52 -11.09 9.59
C ALA A 100 3.50 -11.13 10.77
N GLU A 101 4.01 -12.32 11.11
CA GLU A 101 5.04 -12.49 12.15
C GLU A 101 6.34 -11.74 11.82
N LEU A 102 6.81 -11.81 10.57
CA LEU A 102 8.00 -11.09 10.13
C LEU A 102 7.81 -9.58 10.23
N PHE A 103 6.64 -9.05 9.87
CA PHE A 103 6.31 -7.64 10.06
C PHE A 103 6.27 -7.24 11.55
N CYS A 104 5.76 -8.10 12.44
CA CYS A 104 5.83 -7.89 13.89
C CYS A 104 7.25 -7.83 14.42
N VAL A 105 8.12 -8.74 13.99
CA VAL A 105 9.54 -8.73 14.35
C VAL A 105 10.22 -7.47 13.84
N TRP A 106 9.93 -7.05 12.60
CA TRP A 106 10.51 -5.87 12.00
C TRP A 106 10.13 -4.60 12.76
N THR A 107 8.85 -4.37 13.05
CA THR A 107 8.41 -3.21 13.84
C THR A 107 9.03 -3.19 15.24
N ARG A 108 9.17 -4.35 15.89
CA ARG A 108 9.88 -4.46 17.18
C ARG A 108 11.36 -4.06 17.06
N GLN A 109 12.04 -4.47 16.00
CA GLN A 109 13.44 -4.11 15.74
C GLN A 109 13.60 -2.63 15.44
N ILE A 110 12.68 -2.03 14.65
CA ILE A 110 12.63 -0.58 14.39
C ILE A 110 12.54 0.17 15.73
N ASN A 111 11.55 -0.17 16.55
CA ASN A 111 11.29 0.52 17.82
C ASN A 111 12.46 0.36 18.80
N ALA A 112 13.14 -0.78 18.79
CA ALA A 112 14.32 -1.04 19.62
C ALA A 112 15.64 -0.55 19.00
N ARG A 113 15.62 0.13 17.84
CA ARG A 113 16.80 0.59 17.09
C ARG A 113 17.81 -0.53 16.80
N LYS A 114 17.32 -1.75 16.55
CA LYS A 114 18.14 -2.93 16.24
C LYS A 114 18.33 -3.10 14.73
N SER A 115 19.35 -3.87 14.36
CA SER A 115 19.55 -4.29 12.96
C SER A 115 18.35 -5.11 12.48
N ARG A 116 17.96 -4.82 11.23
CA ARG A 116 16.77 -5.37 10.55
C ARG A 116 17.09 -6.11 9.25
N ARG A 117 18.38 -6.25 8.90
CA ARG A 117 18.80 -6.90 7.65
C ARG A 117 18.26 -8.32 7.52
N GLY A 118 18.25 -9.08 8.63
CA GLY A 118 17.78 -10.45 8.66
C GLY A 118 16.27 -10.59 8.37
N VAL A 119 15.44 -9.74 9.00
CA VAL A 119 13.99 -9.77 8.77
C VAL A 119 13.62 -9.27 7.37
N VAL A 120 14.29 -8.23 6.88
CA VAL A 120 14.11 -7.73 5.50
C VAL A 120 14.46 -8.82 4.47
N ALA A 121 15.58 -9.52 4.66
CA ALA A 121 15.96 -10.63 3.78
C ALA A 121 14.95 -11.79 3.82
N ALA A 122 14.43 -12.13 5.00
CA ALA A 122 13.41 -13.16 5.15
C ALA A 122 12.10 -12.79 4.45
N ILE A 123 11.64 -11.54 4.58
CA ILE A 123 10.42 -11.06 3.90
C ILE A 123 10.60 -11.11 2.38
N ASN A 124 11.72 -10.59 1.86
CA ASN A 124 12.00 -10.63 0.43
C ASN A 124 12.08 -12.06 -0.11
N LYS A 125 12.68 -13.00 0.64
CA LYS A 125 12.71 -14.43 0.27
C LYS A 125 11.31 -15.04 0.21
N LEU A 126 10.45 -14.73 1.19
CA LEU A 126 9.07 -15.23 1.23
C LEU A 126 8.26 -14.70 0.04
N MET A 127 8.41 -13.41 -0.29
CA MET A 127 7.74 -12.81 -1.46
C MET A 127 8.19 -13.45 -2.78
N LEU A 128 9.50 -13.69 -2.96
CA LEU A 128 10.02 -14.35 -4.16
C LEU A 128 9.57 -15.82 -4.27
N GLY A 129 9.49 -16.53 -3.15
CA GLY A 129 9.01 -17.92 -3.10
C GLY A 129 7.51 -18.08 -3.31
N SER A 130 6.72 -17.02 -3.10
CA SER A 130 5.27 -16.99 -3.35
C SER A 130 4.87 -16.69 -4.79
N GLN A 131 5.84 -16.44 -5.69
CA GLN A 131 5.63 -16.17 -7.12
C GLN A 131 5.94 -17.37 -8.03
N GLN A 132 5.95 -18.60 -7.49
CA GLN A 132 6.16 -19.85 -8.24
C GLN A 132 4.92 -20.72 -8.27
#